data_AF-A0A1Q9SYN8-F1
#
_entry.id   AF-A0A1Q9SYN8-F1
#
_cell.length_a   1.000
_cell.length_b   1.000
_cell.length_c   1.000
_cell.angle_alpha   90.00
_cell.angle_beta   90.00
_cell.angle_gamma   90.00
#
_symmetry.space_group_name_H-M   'P 1'
#
loop_
_entity.id
_entity.type
_entity.pdbx_description
1 polymer ?
#
loop_
_entity_poly.entity_id
_entity_poly.type
_entity_poly.pdbx_seq_one_letter_code
_entity_poly.pdbx_strand_id
1 'polypeptide(L)' 'MVIQVHSRQHHQGIDDRGGDRWAQTVEKDGAMVSAGLRVLGVTPWTLYRRPSSFLSRVDALVRLGPPEPPPQVRVVPPR' A
#
# COMPACT_ATOMS: atom_id res chain seq x y z
N MET A 1 1.22 -7.28 6.26
CA MET A 1 0.20 -6.29 5.84
C MET A 1 0.92 -5.00 5.48
N VAL A 2 0.50 -4.32 4.42
CA VAL A 2 1.02 -3.02 3.99
C VAL A 2 -0.15 -2.05 3.86
N ILE A 3 0.01 -0.82 4.31
CA ILE A 3 -0.92 0.27 4.07
C ILE A 3 -0.27 1.21 3.06
N GLN A 4 -0.94 1.48 1.94
CA GLN A 4 -0.46 2.40 0.91
C GLN A 4 -1.37 3.61 0.82
N VAL A 5 -0.79 4.80 0.97
CA VAL A 5 -1.52 6.06 0.88
C VAL A 5 -1.35 6.64 -0.52
N HIS A 6 -2.38 6.57 -1.35
CA HIS A 6 -2.38 7.10 -2.70
C HIS A 6 -2.84 8.56 -2.68
N SER A 7 -1.88 9.47 -2.74
CA SER A 7 -2.15 10.90 -2.84
C SER A 7 -2.13 11.32 -4.31
N ARG A 8 -3.26 11.78 -4.86
CA ARG A 8 -3.28 12.30 -6.24
C ARG A 8 -2.23 13.39 -6.46
N GLN A 9 -2.09 14.32 -5.52
CA GLN A 9 -1.11 15.40 -5.62
C GLN A 9 0.33 14.89 -5.80
N HIS A 10 0.70 13.78 -5.15
CA HIS A 10 2.08 13.29 -5.14
C HIS A 10 2.32 12.17 -6.16
N HIS A 11 1.30 11.37 -6.46
CA HIS A 11 1.39 10.20 -7.33
C HIS A 11 0.83 10.46 -8.74
N GLN A 12 0.43 11.69 -9.07
CA GLN A 12 0.05 12.04 -10.45
C GLN A 12 1.23 12.64 -11.22
N GLY A 13 1.11 12.60 -12.56
CA GLY A 13 2.06 13.22 -13.47
C GLY A 13 3.22 12.32 -13.87
N ILE A 14 4.17 12.91 -14.59
CA ILE A 14 5.35 12.25 -15.14
C ILE A 14 6.55 12.52 -14.23
N ASP A 15 7.36 11.49 -13.97
CA ASP A 15 8.61 11.63 -13.21
C ASP A 15 9.77 12.20 -14.05
N ASP A 16 10.93 12.35 -13.43
CA ASP A 16 12.17 12.86 -14.05
C ASP A 16 12.74 11.95 -15.14
N ARG A 17 12.20 10.75 -15.30
CA ARG A 17 12.60 9.74 -16.29
C ARG A 17 11.52 9.49 -17.36
N GLY A 18 10.44 10.27 -17.36
CA GLY A 18 9.34 10.11 -18.31
C GLY A 18 8.31 9.05 -17.93
N GLY A 19 8.38 8.48 -16.72
CA GLY A 19 7.46 7.47 -16.22
C GLY A 19 6.18 8.07 -15.62
N ASP A 20 5.04 7.39 -15.82
CA ASP A 20 3.78 7.73 -15.16
C ASP A 20 3.81 7.30 -13.69
N ARG A 21 3.77 8.29 -12.78
CA ARG A 21 3.82 8.07 -11.32
C ARG A 21 2.60 7.33 -10.78
N TRP A 22 1.45 7.51 -11.43
CA TRP A 22 0.21 6.86 -11.02
C TRP A 22 0.26 5.39 -11.42
N ALA A 23 0.66 5.11 -12.66
CA ALA A 23 0.89 3.76 -13.14
C ALA A 23 1.91 3.04 -12.24
N GLN A 24 3.03 3.69 -11.92
CA GLN A 24 4.04 3.12 -11.02
C GLN A 24 3.47 2.78 -9.63
N THR A 25 2.59 3.63 -9.08
CA THR A 25 1.92 3.38 -7.80
C THR A 25 1.03 2.13 -7.87
N VAL A 26 0.25 1.99 -8.94
CA VAL A 26 -0.65 0.84 -9.14
C VAL A 26 0.15 -0.46 -9.32
N GLU A 27 1.19 -0.43 -10.15
CA GLU A 27 2.06 -1.60 -10.37
C GLU A 27 2.80 -2.02 -9.09
N LYS A 28 3.19 -1.06 -8.25
CA LYS A 28 3.83 -1.34 -6.96
C LYS A 28 2.90 -2.12 -6.02
N ASP A 29 1.62 -1.78 -5.98
CA ASP A 29 0.63 -2.53 -5.19
C ASP A 29 0.52 -3.97 -5.68
N GLY A 30 0.46 -4.17 -7.00
CA GLY A 30 0.48 -5.49 -7.63
C GLY A 30 1.71 -6.30 -7.27
N ALA A 31 2.90 -5.69 -7.30
CA ALA A 31 4.15 -6.36 -6.91
C ALA A 31 4.13 -6.81 -5.44
N MET A 32 3.56 -6.01 -4.53
CA MET A 32 3.41 -6.37 -3.12
C MET A 32 2.45 -7.55 -2.93
N VAL A 33 1.32 -7.55 -3.64
CA VAL A 33 0.37 -8.67 -3.63
C VAL A 33 1.03 -9.94 -4.14
N SER A 34 1.76 -9.88 -5.26
CA SER A 34 2.50 -11.01 -5.83
C SER A 34 3.59 -11.55 -4.87
N ALA A 35 4.13 -10.71 -3.99
CA ALA A 35 5.05 -11.11 -2.92
C ALA A 35 4.34 -11.71 -1.68
N GLY A 36 3.02 -11.96 -1.74
CA GLY A 36 2.24 -12.52 -0.64
C GLY A 36 1.82 -11.49 0.42
N LEU A 37 1.96 -10.19 0.15
CA LEU A 37 1.57 -9.15 1.08
C LEU A 37 0.09 -8.78 0.89
N ARG A 38 -0.63 -8.63 2.00
CA ARG A 38 -1.96 -8.01 1.98
C ARG A 38 -1.82 -6.48 1.96
N VAL A 39 -2.30 -5.85 0.90
CA VAL A 39 -2.21 -4.39 0.67
C VAL A 39 -3.56 -3.73 0.95
N LEU A 40 -3.57 -2.70 1.81
CA LEU A 40 -4.70 -1.82 2.04
C LEU A 40 -4.41 -0.45 1.41
N GLY A 41 -4.95 -0.22 0.22
CA GLY A 41 -4.91 1.08 -0.44
C GLY A 41 -5.89 2.06 0.19
N VAL A 42 -5.41 3.26 0.53
CA VAL A 42 -6.21 4.37 1.08
C VAL A 42 -5.84 5.68 0.40
N THR A 43 -6.70 6.68 0.49
CA THR A 43 -6.38 8.05 0.07
C THR A 43 -6.38 8.98 1.29
N PRO A 44 -5.63 10.10 1.25
CA PRO A 44 -5.68 11.11 2.31
C PRO A 44 -7.12 11.56 2.62
N TRP A 45 -7.94 11.72 1.58
CA TRP A 45 -9.34 12.11 1.73
C TRP A 45 -10.16 11.09 2.52
N THR A 46 -10.02 9.80 2.21
CA THR A 46 -10.76 8.74 2.92
C THR A 46 -10.29 8.57 4.37
N LEU A 47 -9.00 8.78 4.65
CA LEU A 47 -8.49 8.78 6.02
C LEU A 47 -9.06 9.95 6.83
N TYR A 48 -9.07 11.14 6.23
CA TYR A 48 -9.61 12.34 6.88
C TYR A 48 -11.13 12.26 7.11
N ARG A 49 -11.89 11.84 6.10
CA ARG A 49 -13.37 11.86 6.16
C ARG A 49 -13.97 10.66 6.88
N ARG A 50 -13.30 9.51 6.91
CA ARG A 50 -13.85 8.24 7.41
C ARG A 50 -12.83 7.44 8.22
N PRO A 51 -12.24 8.02 9.28
CA PRO A 51 -11.20 7.34 10.07
C PRO A 51 -11.68 6.04 10.69
N SER A 52 -12.94 5.98 11.17
CA SER A 52 -13.51 4.75 11.73
C SER A 52 -13.60 3.63 10.69
N SER A 53 -14.00 3.94 9.45
CA SER A 53 -14.03 2.94 8.37
C SER A 53 -12.63 2.42 8.02
N PHE A 54 -11.60 3.28 8.11
CA PHE A 54 -10.21 2.85 7.96
C PHE A 54 -9.82 1.87 9.07
N LEU A 55 -10.07 2.21 10.33
CA LEU A 55 -9.76 1.34 11.47
C LEU A 55 -10.46 -0.01 11.36
N SER A 56 -11.75 -0.04 11.01
CA SER A 56 -12.48 -1.31 10.82
C SER A 56 -11.87 -2.19 9.72
N ARG A 57 -11.32 -1.60 8.65
CA ARG A 57 -10.63 -2.35 7.59
C ARG A 57 -9.28 -2.87 8.05
N VAL A 58 -8.55 -2.10 8.85
CA VAL A 58 -7.30 -2.55 9.49
C VAL A 58 -7.59 -3.73 10.41
N ASP A 59 -8.60 -3.63 11.29
CA ASP A 59 -9.00 -4.71 12.19
C ASP A 59 -9.37 -5.98 11.42
N ALA A 60 -10.14 -5.84 10.33
CA ALA A 60 -10.50 -6.96 9.48
C ALA A 60 -9.25 -7.67 8.89
N LEU A 61 -8.24 -6.91 8.44
CA LEU A 61 -7.00 -7.49 7.92
C LEU A 61 -6.13 -8.13 8.99
N VAL A 62 -6.09 -7.56 10.20
CA VAL A 62 -5.36 -8.12 11.35
C VAL A 62 -5.98 -9.46 11.77
N ARG A 63 -7.32 -9.55 11.80
CA ARG A 63 -8.05 -10.78 12.15
C ARG A 63 -7.77 -11.96 11.22
N LEU A 64 -7.37 -11.69 9.98
CA LEU A 64 -6.96 -12.74 9.02
C LEU A 64 -5.61 -13.39 9.38
N GLY A 65 -4.94 -12.97 10.46
CA GLY A 65 -3.67 -13.55 10.92
C GLY A 65 -2.50 -13.27 9.97
N PRO A 66 -1.28 -13.78 10.23
CA PRO A 66 -0.19 -13.73 9.27
C PRO A 66 -0.50 -14.57 8.01
N PRO A 67 0.10 -14.25 6.84
CA PRO A 67 0.08 -15.17 5.69
C PRO A 67 0.81 -16.47 6.04
N GLU A 68 0.36 -17.61 5.50
CA GLU A 68 1.05 -18.90 5.59
C GLU A 68 1.35 -19.46 4.18
N PRO A 69 2.62 -19.78 3.85
CA PRO A 69 3.81 -19.51 4.65
C PRO A 69 4.08 -17.99 4.78
N PRO A 70 4.75 -17.54 5.85
CA PRO A 70 5.08 -16.13 6.01
C PRO A 70 5.94 -15.65 4.82
N PRO A 71 5.71 -14.43 4.30
CA PRO A 71 6.49 -13.91 3.19
C PRO A 71 7.96 -13.80 3.60
N GLN A 72 8.86 -14.20 2.71
CA GLN A 72 10.31 -14.17 2.95
C GLN A 72 10.83 -12.73 2.84
N VAL A 73 10.56 -11.91 3.86
CA VAL A 73 10.97 -10.51 3.91
C VAL A 73 12.25 -10.38 4.75
N ARG A 74 13.23 -9.64 4.24
CA ARG A 74 14.46 -9.26 4.97
C ARG A 74 14.48 -7.75 5.17
N VAL A 75 14.73 -7.31 6.40
CA VAL A 75 15.02 -5.89 6.69
C VAL A 75 16.44 -5.58 6.27
N VAL A 76 16.61 -4.59 5.39
CA VAL A 76 17.93 -4.07 4.98
C VAL A 76 18.03 -2.64 5.49
N PRO A 77 19.03 -2.31 6.34
CA PRO A 77 19.23 -0.94 6.80
C PRO A 77 19.45 0.01 5.61
N PRO A 78 18.96 1.26 5.68
CA PRO A 78 19.30 2.28 4.68
C PRO A 78 20.83 2.53 4.69
N ARG A 79 21.39 2.80 3.51
CA ARG A 79 22.78 3.26 3.35
C ARG A 79 22.88 4.74 3.63
#